data_AF-A0A4U9HV18-F1
#
_entry.id   AF-A0A4U9HV18-F1
#
_cell.length_a   1.000
_cell.length_b   1.000
_cell.length_c   1.000
_cell.angle_alpha   90.00
_cell.angle_beta   90.00
_cell.angle_gamma   90.00
#
_symmetry.space_group_name_H-M   'P 1'
#
loop_
_entity.id
_entity.type
_entity.pdbx_description
1 polymer ?
#
loop_
_entity_poly.entity_id
_entity_poly.type
_entity_poly.pdbx_seq_one_letter_code
_entity_poly.pdbx_strand_id
1 'polypeptide(L)'
;MYSLGDGAKNAKESIYHIEGDADHPVSRGALCPKGAGLLDYVHSENRLRYPEYRAPGSDKWQRLSWDEAFSRIAKLMKADRDANFVETNAQGVTVKPLDLHRDAMRLRRPVMKPAC
;
A
#
# COMPACT_ATOMS: atom_id res chain seq x y z
N MET A 1 15.34 14.64 11.07
CA MET A 1 14.44 15.35 10.12
C MET A 1 14.06 16.66 10.77
N TYR A 2 14.19 17.75 10.03
CA TYR A 2 13.99 19.09 10.55
C TYR A 2 12.84 19.79 9.82
N SER A 3 11.97 20.42 10.60
CA SER A 3 10.78 21.10 10.11
C SER A 3 10.72 22.54 10.60
N LEU A 4 10.23 23.41 9.72
CA LEU A 4 9.71 24.73 10.05
C LEU A 4 8.25 24.61 10.45
N GLY A 5 7.80 25.47 11.37
CA GLY A 5 6.44 25.50 11.88
C GLY A 5 6.42 25.52 13.40
N ASP A 6 6.40 26.73 13.97
CA ASP A 6 6.21 26.97 15.41
C ASP A 6 4.72 27.19 15.77
N GLY A 7 3.82 26.94 14.80
CA GLY A 7 2.39 27.23 14.91
C GLY A 7 2.04 28.71 14.75
N ALA A 8 3.01 29.60 14.50
CA ALA A 8 2.73 31.00 14.23
C ALA A 8 2.05 31.15 12.85
N LYS A 9 1.09 32.08 12.76
CA LYS A 9 0.28 32.29 11.55
C LYS A 9 1.10 32.65 10.31
N ASN A 10 2.31 33.17 10.49
CA ASN A 10 3.23 33.61 9.44
C ASN A 10 4.28 32.56 9.04
N ALA A 11 4.33 31.41 9.72
CA ALA A 11 5.28 30.33 9.41
C ALA A 11 4.55 29.18 8.70
N LYS A 12 4.95 28.88 7.47
CA LYS A 12 4.43 27.73 6.73
C LYS A 12 5.14 26.45 7.16
N GLU A 13 4.39 25.46 7.60
CA GLU A 13 4.92 24.15 7.94
C GLU A 13 5.59 23.50 6.72
N SER A 14 6.87 23.16 6.87
CA SER A 14 7.65 22.51 5.81
C SER A 14 8.84 21.77 6.38
N ILE A 15 9.17 20.62 5.81
CA ILE A 15 10.42 19.91 6.11
C ILE A 15 11.50 20.59 5.27
N TYR A 16 12.65 20.94 5.84
CA TYR A 16 13.70 21.64 5.09
C TYR A 16 15.04 20.91 5.10
N HIS A 17 15.25 19.97 6.04
CA HIS A 17 16.49 19.22 6.11
C HIS A 17 16.29 17.79 6.63
N ILE A 18 17.10 16.87 6.12
CA ILE A 18 17.15 15.47 6.51
C ILE A 18 18.62 15.08 6.64
N GLU A 19 18.94 14.48 7.77
CA GLU A 19 20.25 13.88 8.05
C GLU A 19 20.06 12.54 8.74
N GLY A 20 21.09 11.71 8.73
CA GLY A 20 21.11 10.47 9.48
C GLY A 20 21.40 10.72 10.94
N ASP A 21 20.89 9.84 11.80
CA ASP A 21 21.18 9.87 13.23
C ASP A 21 22.65 9.49 13.51
N ALA A 22 23.42 10.43 14.05
CA ALA A 22 24.82 10.26 14.39
C ALA A 22 25.06 9.19 15.45
N ASP A 23 24.09 8.97 16.35
CA ASP A 23 24.17 7.99 17.43
C ASP A 23 23.76 6.58 16.97
N HIS A 24 23.32 6.43 15.72
CA HIS A 24 22.91 5.13 15.20
C HIS A 24 24.11 4.16 15.15
N PRO A 25 24.07 3.01 15.84
CA PRO A 25 25.24 2.17 16.10
C PRO A 25 25.91 1.60 14.84
N VAL A 26 25.12 1.41 13.78
CA VAL A 26 25.59 0.84 12.50
C VAL A 26 25.98 1.91 11.49
N SER A 27 25.07 2.83 11.15
CA SER A 27 25.28 3.85 10.12
C SER A 27 26.04 5.09 10.60
N ARG A 28 26.02 5.41 11.90
CA ARG A 28 26.68 6.60 12.48
C ARG A 28 26.42 7.89 11.69
N GLY A 29 25.16 8.14 11.35
CA GLY A 29 24.73 9.29 10.56
C GLY A 29 24.83 9.14 9.04
N ALA A 30 25.44 8.06 8.53
CA ALA A 30 25.55 7.85 7.09
C ALA A 30 24.18 7.54 6.46
N LEU A 31 23.79 8.35 5.47
CA LEU A 31 22.65 8.09 4.61
C LEU A 31 23.13 7.61 3.24
N CYS A 32 22.48 6.56 2.71
CA CYS A 32 22.61 6.23 1.30
C CYS A 32 21.97 7.34 0.43
N PRO A 33 22.28 7.43 -0.87
CA PRO A 33 21.74 8.50 -1.74
C PRO A 33 20.20 8.55 -1.76
N LYS A 34 19.53 7.40 -1.60
CA LYS A 34 18.06 7.32 -1.49
C LYS A 34 17.53 7.98 -0.22
N GLY A 35 18.25 7.85 0.89
CA GLY A 35 17.86 8.47 2.17
C GLY A 35 18.13 9.96 2.17
N ALA A 36 19.28 10.39 1.61
CA ALA A 36 19.63 11.80 1.50
C ALA A 36 18.66 12.58 0.58
N GLY A 37 18.15 11.95 -0.49
CA GLY A 37 17.19 12.55 -1.43
C GLY A 37 15.72 12.52 -1.00
N LEU A 38 15.40 12.15 0.25
CA LEU A 38 14.01 12.04 0.69
C LEU A 38 13.28 13.40 0.68
N LEU A 39 14.00 14.51 0.84
CA LEU A 39 13.45 15.86 0.80
C LEU A 39 12.85 16.18 -0.58
N ASP A 40 13.55 15.79 -1.64
CA ASP A 40 13.10 15.98 -3.02
C ASP A 40 11.82 15.18 -3.32
N TYR A 41 11.69 13.99 -2.73
CA TYR A 41 10.47 13.20 -2.85
C TYR A 41 9.27 13.87 -2.17
N VAL A 42 9.46 14.43 -0.98
CA VAL A 42 8.41 15.11 -0.22
C VAL A 42 7.91 16.36 -0.94
N HIS A 43 8.83 17.11 -1.56
CA HIS A 43 8.56 18.35 -2.27
C HIS A 43 8.29 18.20 -3.78
N SER A 44 8.39 16.98 -4.31
CA SER A 44 8.17 16.70 -5.72
C SER A 44 6.80 17.23 -6.20
N GLU A 45 6.81 17.92 -7.34
CA GLU A 45 5.58 18.37 -8.00
C GLU A 45 4.71 17.18 -8.45
N ASN A 46 5.36 16.04 -8.73
CA ASN A 46 4.70 14.81 -9.16
C ASN A 46 4.16 13.97 -7.98
N ARG A 47 4.31 14.43 -6.74
CA ARG A 47 3.81 13.71 -5.58
C ARG A 47 2.28 13.73 -5.58
N LEU A 48 1.67 12.54 -5.60
CA LEU A 48 0.22 12.40 -5.55
C LEU A 48 -0.33 12.95 -4.22
N ARG A 49 -1.23 13.93 -4.31
CA ARG A 49 -1.82 14.61 -3.14
C ARG A 49 -3.26 14.19 -2.87
N TYR A 50 -3.91 13.58 -3.84
CA TYR A 50 -5.34 13.26 -3.80
C TYR A 50 -5.59 11.87 -4.37
N PRO A 51 -6.66 11.19 -3.94
CA PRO A 51 -7.11 9.98 -4.60
C PRO A 51 -7.48 10.26 -6.07
N GLU A 52 -7.11 9.35 -6.94
CA GLU A 52 -7.44 9.40 -8.37
C GLU A 52 -8.05 8.08 -8.82
N TYR A 53 -8.99 8.16 -9.76
CA TYR A 53 -9.68 7.03 -10.35
C TYR A 53 -9.48 7.02 -11.86
N ARG A 54 -9.15 5.83 -12.37
CA ARG A 54 -9.12 5.53 -13.79
C ARG A 54 -10.27 4.59 -14.13
N ALA A 55 -11.16 5.03 -15.02
CA ALA A 55 -12.26 4.19 -15.46
C ALA A 55 -11.76 2.97 -16.26
N PRO A 56 -12.47 1.82 -16.22
CA PRO A 56 -12.15 0.67 -17.07
C PRO A 56 -12.05 1.08 -18.54
N GLY A 57 -10.96 0.73 -19.20
CA GLY A 57 -10.69 1.11 -20.59
C GLY A 57 -10.27 2.56 -20.84
N SER A 58 -10.20 3.41 -19.81
CA SER A 58 -9.71 4.78 -19.91
C SER A 58 -8.20 4.86 -19.66
N ASP A 59 -7.54 5.81 -20.30
CA ASP A 59 -6.16 6.27 -20.06
C ASP A 59 -6.10 7.52 -19.14
N LYS A 60 -7.24 8.19 -18.93
CA LYS A 60 -7.35 9.40 -18.11
C LYS A 60 -7.66 9.10 -16.65
N TRP A 61 -6.96 9.82 -15.77
CA TRP A 61 -7.19 9.85 -14.33
C TRP A 61 -8.10 11.01 -13.95
N GLN A 62 -8.99 10.78 -12.99
CA GLN A 62 -9.91 11.77 -12.45
C GLN A 62 -9.75 11.82 -10.94
N ARG A 63 -9.64 13.02 -10.38
CA ARG A 63 -9.54 13.21 -8.93
C ARG A 63 -10.87 12.85 -8.25
N LEU A 64 -10.77 12.18 -7.11
CA LEU A 64 -11.88 11.89 -6.21
C LEU A 64 -11.69 12.57 -4.85
N SER A 65 -12.79 12.76 -4.11
CA SER A 65 -12.70 13.00 -2.67
C SER A 65 -12.29 11.72 -1.93
N TRP A 66 -11.78 11.88 -0.70
CA TRP A 66 -11.46 10.75 0.16
C TRP A 66 -12.69 9.89 0.50
N ASP A 67 -13.83 10.51 0.79
CA ASP A 67 -15.06 9.80 1.12
C ASP A 67 -15.59 8.97 -0.06
N GLU A 68 -15.53 9.52 -1.28
CA GLU A 68 -15.89 8.78 -2.49
C GLU A 68 -14.93 7.61 -2.74
N ALA A 69 -13.62 7.84 -2.58
CA ALA A 69 -12.61 6.81 -2.76
C ALA A 69 -12.83 5.64 -1.79
N PHE A 70 -13.01 5.92 -0.49
CA PHE A 70 -13.27 4.88 0.51
C PHE A 70 -14.60 4.16 0.26
N SER A 71 -15.67 4.92 -0.01
CA SER A 71 -16.99 4.34 -0.29
C SER A 71 -16.95 3.41 -1.50
N ARG A 72 -16.20 3.80 -2.54
CA ARG A 72 -16.02 2.99 -3.75
C ARG A 72 -15.25 1.70 -3.46
N ILE A 73 -14.11 1.78 -2.77
CA ILE A 73 -13.28 0.62 -2.43
C ILE A 73 -14.09 -0.37 -1.58
N ALA A 74 -14.80 0.12 -0.56
CA ALA A 74 -15.62 -0.72 0.31
C ALA A 74 -16.72 -1.46 -0.46
N LYS A 75 -17.43 -0.76 -1.35
CA LYS A 75 -18.46 -1.37 -2.21
C LYS A 75 -17.90 -2.45 -3.12
N LEU A 76 -16.77 -2.19 -3.79
CA LEU A 76 -16.15 -3.15 -4.69
C LEU A 76 -15.62 -4.37 -3.95
N MET A 77 -14.96 -4.17 -2.81
CA MET A 77 -14.46 -5.25 -1.97
C MET A 77 -15.60 -6.13 -1.44
N LYS A 78 -16.71 -5.53 -1.03
CA LYS A 78 -17.90 -6.26 -0.58
C LYS A 78 -18.55 -7.04 -1.72
N ALA A 79 -18.70 -6.42 -2.90
CA ALA A 79 -19.27 -7.08 -4.07
C ALA A 79 -18.44 -8.30 -4.51
N ASP A 80 -17.11 -8.17 -4.56
CA ASP A 80 -16.21 -9.27 -4.90
C ASP A 80 -16.31 -10.42 -3.89
N ARG A 81 -16.31 -10.09 -2.59
CA ARG A 81 -16.54 -11.07 -1.54
C ARG A 81 -17.87 -11.78 -1.72
N ASP A 82 -18.97 -11.05 -1.87
CA ASP A 82 -20.30 -11.66 -1.94
C ASP A 82 -20.49 -12.51 -3.20
N ALA A 83 -19.79 -12.18 -4.30
CA ALA A 83 -19.83 -12.96 -5.54
C ALA A 83 -18.94 -14.22 -5.50
N ASN A 84 -17.77 -14.14 -4.86
CA ASN A 84 -16.71 -15.14 -5.01
C ASN A 84 -16.38 -15.90 -3.71
N PHE A 85 -16.98 -15.54 -2.57
CA PHE A 85 -16.66 -16.17 -1.29
C PHE A 85 -17.17 -17.62 -1.25
N VAL A 86 -16.24 -18.54 -1.00
CA VAL A 86 -16.53 -19.96 -0.81
C VAL A 86 -16.57 -20.25 0.68
N GLU A 87 -17.77 -20.48 1.22
CA GLU A 87 -17.98 -20.69 2.66
C GLU A 87 -17.43 -22.04 3.14
N THR A 88 -17.39 -23.04 2.26
CA THR A 88 -17.03 -24.41 2.61
C THR A 88 -16.05 -24.96 1.58
N ASN A 89 -14.92 -25.50 2.04
CA ASN A 89 -13.94 -26.12 1.16
C ASN A 89 -14.40 -27.50 0.64
N ALA A 90 -13.63 -28.10 -0.28
CA ALA A 90 -13.95 -29.39 -0.88
C ALA A 90 -14.08 -30.55 0.12
N GLN A 91 -13.62 -30.36 1.36
CA GLN A 91 -13.67 -31.34 2.45
C GLN A 91 -14.86 -31.11 3.39
N GLY A 92 -15.78 -30.19 3.06
CA GLY A 92 -16.95 -29.90 3.89
C GLY A 92 -16.64 -29.07 5.13
N VAL A 93 -15.44 -28.46 5.22
CA VAL A 93 -15.03 -27.62 6.36
C VAL A 93 -15.32 -26.16 6.05
N THR A 94 -15.99 -25.47 6.97
CA THR A 94 -16.21 -24.02 6.88
C THR A 94 -14.87 -23.28 6.86
N VAL A 95 -14.65 -22.47 5.82
CA VAL A 95 -13.43 -21.70 5.64
C VAL A 95 -13.41 -20.57 6.67
N LYS A 96 -12.49 -20.66 7.64
CA LYS A 96 -12.24 -19.54 8.56
C LYS A 96 -11.35 -18.52 7.85
N PRO A 97 -11.35 -17.24 8.27
CA PRO A 97 -10.52 -16.20 7.66
C PRO A 97 -9.01 -16.53 7.55
N LEU A 98 -8.51 -17.46 8.37
CA LEU A 98 -7.11 -17.90 8.37
C LEU A 98 -6.82 -19.09 7.44
N ASP A 99 -7.83 -19.75 6.89
CA ASP A 99 -7.67 -21.05 6.19
C ASP A 99 -7.42 -20.91 4.68
N LEU A 100 -7.62 -19.72 4.10
CA LEU A 100 -7.52 -19.44 2.66
C LEU A 100 -6.15 -19.73 2.04
N HIS A 101 -5.07 -19.68 2.82
CA HIS A 101 -3.71 -19.91 2.29
C HIS A 101 -3.37 -21.41 2.13
N ARG A 102 -3.95 -22.29 2.96
CA ARG A 102 -3.59 -23.72 2.99
C ARG A 102 -4.25 -24.53 1.88
N ASP A 103 -5.49 -24.22 1.53
CA ASP A 103 -6.25 -25.02 0.56
C ASP A 103 -5.93 -24.66 -0.90
N ALA A 104 -5.63 -23.38 -1.18
CA ALA A 104 -5.22 -22.93 -2.52
C ALA A 104 -3.88 -23.54 -2.99
N MET A 105 -2.97 -23.86 -2.05
CA MET A 105 -1.69 -24.50 -2.37
C MET A 105 -1.79 -26.01 -2.63
N ARG A 106 -2.83 -26.69 -2.13
CA ARG A 106 -3.01 -28.14 -2.34
C ARG A 106 -3.55 -28.48 -3.72
N LEU A 107 -4.40 -27.62 -4.29
CA LEU A 107 -5.01 -27.84 -5.61
C LEU A 107 -4.08 -27.57 -6.81
N ARG A 108 -2.88 -27.01 -6.59
CA ARG A 108 -1.92 -26.66 -7.66
C ARG A 108 -0.67 -27.53 -7.72
N ARG A 109 -0.54 -28.58 -6.91
CA ARG A 109 0.58 -29.53 -7.07
C ARG A 109 0.14 -30.64 -8.03
N PRO A 110 0.60 -30.65 -9.30
CA PRO A 110 0.48 -31.86 -10.09
C PRO A 110 1.21 -32.97 -9.36
N VAL A 111 0.50 -34.08 -9.10
CA VAL A 111 1.12 -35.33 -8.68
C VAL A 111 2.01 -35.75 -9.84
N MET A 112 3.32 -35.48 -9.72
CA MET A 112 4.32 -36.12 -10.56
C MET A 112 4.18 -37.62 -10.32
N LYS A 113 3.55 -38.32 -11.28
CA LYS A 113 3.64 -39.77 -11.33
C LYS A 113 5.11 -40.12 -11.52
N PRO A 114 5.66 -41.09 -10.77
CA PRO A 114 7.00 -41.58 -11.06
C PRO A 114 6.98 -42.19 -12.46
N ALA A 115 7.78 -41.61 -13.36
CA ALA A 115 8.16 -42.31 -14.57
C ALA A 115 9.11 -43.46 -14.16
N CYS A 116 8.96 -44.58 -14.87
CA CYS A 116 9.70 -45.83 -14.74
C CYS A 116 11.20 -45.66 -14.49
#